data_AF-A0A955X6W4-F1
#
_entry.id   AF-A0A955X6W4-F1
#
_cell.length_a   1.000
_cell.length_b   1.000
_cell.length_c   1.000
_cell.angle_alpha   90.00
_cell.angle_beta   90.00
_cell.angle_gamma   90.00
#
_symmetry.space_group_name_H-M   'P 1'
#
loop_
_entity.id
_entity.type
_entity.pdbx_description
1 polymer ?
#
loop_
_entity_poly.entity_id
_entity_poly.type
_entity_poly.pdbx_seq_one_letter_code
_entity_poly.pdbx_strand_id
1 'polypeptide(L)'
;MRAARRLRTSRRPGRSSRPTARSRWWGAGGHRGAFLVAWRPDGALGFARFPGLGFGLSRVLTLTDVQALPTGGYVAVGSTVDLTGDTDRARTPTIFAAGLDAVGRIFWARDYALGAPGAWRPVAHPGLRLTDEGGALLAAVAADDGDGGAAWALHVRARDGGIDLDPARADAAPLAIQDLECAVESAPWAAEVTSTALAPSGLQVVATPITVSARRQTP
;
A
#
# COMPACT_ATOMS: atom_id res chain seq x y z
N MET A 1 -2.52 -71.70 -9.95
CA MET A 1 -2.25 -70.31 -10.40
C MET A 1 -2.78 -69.34 -9.35
N ARG A 2 -1.91 -68.66 -8.60
CA ARG A 2 -2.29 -67.64 -7.60
C ARG A 2 -1.88 -66.25 -8.13
N ALA A 3 -2.86 -65.37 -8.28
CA ALA A 3 -2.64 -63.98 -8.70
C ALA A 3 -2.30 -63.10 -7.49
N ALA A 4 -1.15 -62.43 -7.56
CA ALA A 4 -0.70 -61.47 -6.53
C ALA A 4 -1.27 -60.08 -6.83
N ARG A 5 -2.10 -59.57 -5.91
CA ARG A 5 -2.71 -58.23 -5.97
C ARG A 5 -1.76 -57.21 -5.33
N ARG A 6 -1.14 -56.33 -6.13
CA ARG A 6 -0.30 -55.23 -5.63
C ARG A 6 -1.18 -54.08 -5.12
N LEU A 7 -1.05 -53.79 -3.82
CA LEU A 7 -1.60 -52.58 -3.19
C LEU A 7 -0.74 -51.38 -3.55
N ARG A 8 -1.33 -50.41 -4.27
CA ARG A 8 -0.73 -49.12 -4.58
C ARG A 8 -1.17 -48.13 -3.50
N THR A 9 -0.26 -47.76 -2.61
CA THR A 9 -0.49 -46.73 -1.60
C THR A 9 -0.37 -45.35 -2.23
N SER A 10 -1.50 -44.65 -2.38
CA SER A 10 -1.52 -43.26 -2.84
C SER A 10 -1.11 -42.35 -1.68
N ARG A 11 0.15 -41.87 -1.70
CA ARG A 11 0.56 -40.74 -0.87
C ARG A 11 -0.10 -39.48 -1.42
N ARG A 12 -1.08 -38.94 -0.71
CA ARG A 12 -1.60 -37.59 -0.96
C ARG A 12 -0.48 -36.57 -0.64
N PRO A 13 -0.18 -35.61 -1.52
CA PRO A 13 0.78 -34.55 -1.22
C PRO A 13 0.27 -33.71 -0.06
N GLY A 14 1.14 -33.49 0.93
CA GLY A 14 0.87 -32.66 2.09
C GLY A 14 0.54 -31.24 1.65
N ARG A 15 -0.66 -30.78 2.01
CA ARG A 15 -1.10 -29.40 1.76
C ARG A 15 -0.25 -28.49 2.66
N SER A 16 0.75 -27.84 2.08
CA SER A 16 1.51 -26.77 2.73
C SER A 16 0.52 -25.71 3.19
N SER A 17 0.31 -25.61 4.50
CA SER A 17 -0.44 -24.53 5.14
C SER A 17 0.39 -23.26 5.05
N ARG A 18 0.39 -22.61 3.89
CA ARG A 18 0.92 -21.25 3.80
C ARG A 18 0.07 -20.37 4.70
N PRO A 19 0.67 -19.55 5.57
CA PRO A 19 -0.08 -18.63 6.40
C PRO A 19 -0.84 -17.67 5.48
N THR A 20 -2.17 -17.76 5.48
CA THR A 20 -3.01 -16.70 4.93
C THR A 20 -2.92 -15.54 5.92
N ALA A 21 -1.97 -14.63 5.70
CA ALA A 21 -1.87 -13.39 6.44
C ALA A 21 -3.16 -12.60 6.23
N ARG A 22 -4.10 -12.71 7.17
CA ARG A 22 -5.24 -11.80 7.25
C ARG A 22 -4.75 -10.57 7.97
N SER A 23 -4.26 -9.59 7.23
CA SER A 23 -3.83 -8.33 7.79
C SER A 23 -5.04 -7.40 7.96
N ARG A 24 -5.42 -7.11 9.20
CA ARG A 24 -6.30 -5.98 9.54
C ARG A 24 -5.41 -4.82 9.94
N TRP A 25 -5.58 -3.69 9.26
CA TRP A 25 -4.78 -2.49 9.47
C TRP A 25 -5.61 -1.42 10.14
N TRP A 26 -5.02 -0.72 11.10
CA TRP A 26 -5.61 0.43 11.77
C TRP A 26 -4.64 1.60 11.58
N GLY A 27 -5.08 2.64 10.88
CA GLY A 27 -4.38 3.92 10.78
C GLY A 27 -5.17 4.98 11.52
N ALA A 28 -4.60 5.52 12.60
CA ALA A 28 -5.17 6.69 13.27
C ALA A 28 -4.63 7.95 12.60
N GLY A 29 -5.52 8.73 11.97
CA GLY A 29 -5.20 10.02 11.38
C GLY A 29 -5.00 11.08 12.47
N GLY A 30 -3.78 11.56 12.62
CA GLY A 30 -3.45 12.64 13.53
C GLY A 30 -1.95 12.81 13.70
N HIS A 31 -1.37 13.65 12.85
CA HIS A 31 -0.02 14.24 12.93
C HIS A 31 1.13 13.36 13.46
N ARG A 32 2.05 13.03 12.54
CA ARG A 32 3.40 12.49 12.79
C ARG A 32 3.49 10.97 12.96
N GLY A 33 2.89 10.24 12.03
CA GLY A 33 3.45 8.93 11.69
C GLY A 33 2.44 7.84 11.38
N ALA A 34 2.83 6.94 10.48
CA ALA A 34 2.21 5.63 10.32
C ALA A 34 3.17 4.57 10.87
N PHE A 35 2.63 3.49 11.45
CA PHE A 35 3.43 2.32 11.82
C PHE A 35 2.94 1.12 11.02
N LEU A 36 3.87 0.29 10.59
CA LEU A 36 3.56 -1.04 10.07
C LEU A 36 3.74 -2.05 11.19
N VAL A 37 2.69 -2.80 11.47
CA VAL A 37 2.68 -3.84 12.49
C VAL A 37 2.30 -5.18 11.87
N ALA A 38 3.17 -6.18 12.01
CA ALA A 38 2.86 -7.54 11.61
C ALA A 38 2.57 -8.38 12.85
N TRP A 39 1.45 -9.10 12.84
CA TRP A 39 1.13 -10.12 13.84
C TRP A 39 1.37 -11.51 13.27
N ARG A 40 1.83 -12.39 14.15
CA ARG A 40 1.94 -13.81 13.89
C ARG A 40 0.56 -14.48 14.01
N PRO A 41 0.36 -15.68 13.43
CA PRO A 41 -0.91 -16.40 13.52
C PRO A 41 -1.34 -16.76 14.95
N ASP A 42 -0.39 -16.86 15.87
CA ASP A 42 -0.62 -17.10 17.31
C ASP A 42 -1.00 -15.82 18.07
N GLY A 43 -1.15 -14.68 17.37
CA GLY A 43 -1.46 -13.38 17.96
C GLY A 43 -0.25 -12.63 18.51
N ALA A 44 0.94 -13.25 18.53
CA ALA A 44 2.16 -12.57 18.96
C ALA A 44 2.56 -11.47 17.98
N LEU A 45 3.19 -10.41 18.49
CA LEU A 45 3.80 -9.38 17.65
C LEU A 45 4.97 -9.97 16.87
N GLY A 46 4.94 -9.85 15.55
CA GLY A 46 6.06 -10.18 14.66
C GLY A 46 7.06 -9.03 14.60
N PHE A 47 6.59 -7.86 14.16
CA PHE A 47 7.35 -6.61 14.23
C PHE A 47 6.41 -5.41 14.30
N ALA A 48 6.93 -4.29 14.81
CA ALA A 48 6.34 -2.97 14.67
C ALA A 48 7.45 -2.01 14.20
N ARG A 49 7.22 -1.34 13.08
CA ARG A 49 8.21 -0.45 12.45
C ARG A 49 7.57 0.86 12.07
N PHE A 50 8.29 1.95 12.33
CA PHE A 50 8.04 3.20 11.66
C PHE A 50 8.76 3.14 10.30
N PRO A 51 8.06 3.13 9.16
CA PRO A 51 8.73 3.33 7.89
C PRO A 51 9.26 4.77 7.91
N GLY A 52 10.54 4.94 8.23
CA GLY A 52 11.26 6.21 8.29
C GLY A 52 11.46 6.82 6.90
N LEU A 53 10.37 6.96 6.17
CA LEU A 53 10.24 7.75 4.96
C LEU A 53 10.53 9.18 5.42
N GLY A 54 11.75 9.66 5.14
CA GLY A 54 12.49 10.57 6.01
C GLY A 54 11.76 11.84 6.44
N PHE A 55 12.25 12.48 7.51
CA PHE A 55 11.84 13.84 7.84
C PHE A 55 12.14 14.75 6.64
N GLY A 56 11.11 15.19 5.91
CA GLY A 56 11.27 16.05 4.73
C GLY A 56 10.36 15.74 3.54
N LEU A 57 9.63 14.61 3.52
CA LEU A 57 8.73 14.29 2.39
C LEU A 57 7.46 15.14 2.37
N SER A 58 6.89 15.37 3.55
CA SER A 58 5.83 16.35 3.79
C SER A 58 5.61 16.47 5.29
N ARG A 59 4.79 17.45 5.71
CA ARG A 59 4.39 17.59 7.11
C ARG A 59 3.50 16.44 7.60
N VAL A 60 2.85 15.73 6.69
CA VAL A 60 1.87 14.68 7.01
C VAL A 60 1.97 13.53 6.00
N LEU A 61 2.29 12.34 6.49
CA LEU A 61 2.30 11.11 5.72
C LEU A 61 1.16 10.20 6.18
N THR A 62 0.36 9.71 5.23
CA THR A 62 -0.73 8.78 5.50
C THR A 62 -0.50 7.48 4.74
N LEU A 63 -0.19 6.40 5.45
CA LEU A 63 -0.19 5.06 4.89
C LEU A 63 -1.63 4.59 4.67
N THR A 64 -1.97 4.16 3.46
CA THR A 64 -3.34 3.79 3.09
C THR A 64 -3.51 2.30 2.80
N ASP A 65 -2.50 1.66 2.20
CA ASP A 65 -2.56 0.24 1.86
C ASP A 65 -1.18 -0.43 1.92
N VAL A 66 -1.19 -1.73 2.21
CA VAL A 66 0.02 -2.56 2.25
C VAL A 66 -0.32 -4.00 1.88
N GLN A 67 0.50 -4.59 1.01
CA GLN A 67 0.32 -5.93 0.48
C GLN A 67 1.57 -6.78 0.73
N ALA A 68 1.39 -7.99 1.25
CA ALA A 68 2.50 -8.92 1.51
C ALA A 68 2.93 -9.61 0.21
N LEU A 69 4.22 -9.60 -0.10
CA LEU A 69 4.76 -10.20 -1.32
C LEU A 69 4.86 -11.74 -1.19
N PRO A 70 4.64 -12.50 -2.29
CA PRO A 70 4.78 -13.96 -2.27
C PRO A 70 6.21 -14.44 -1.93
N THR A 71 7.21 -13.61 -2.23
CA THR A 71 8.63 -13.84 -1.93
C THR A 71 9.02 -13.49 -0.49
N GLY A 72 8.07 -12.99 0.31
CA GLY A 72 8.35 -12.33 1.58
C GLY A 72 8.56 -10.83 1.40
N GLY A 73 8.36 -10.09 2.50
CA GLY A 73 8.32 -8.64 2.47
C GLY A 73 6.95 -8.07 2.10
N TYR A 74 6.90 -6.76 1.85
CA TYR A 74 5.67 -6.01 1.63
C TYR A 74 5.87 -4.89 0.61
N VAL A 75 4.78 -4.47 -0.02
CA VAL A 75 4.69 -3.19 -0.74
C VAL A 75 3.67 -2.34 -0.02
N ALA A 76 4.06 -1.13 0.35
CA ALA A 76 3.24 -0.17 1.06
C ALA A 76 3.02 1.07 0.18
N VAL A 77 1.83 1.67 0.25
CA VAL A 77 1.53 2.97 -0.37
C VAL A 77 0.86 3.91 0.60
N GLY A 78 1.02 5.18 0.31
CA GLY A 78 0.31 6.23 1.00
C GLY A 78 0.36 7.54 0.24
N SER A 79 -0.26 8.55 0.82
CA SER A 79 -0.22 9.92 0.32
C SER A 79 0.66 10.78 1.21
N THR A 80 1.44 11.65 0.59
CA THR A 80 2.03 12.80 1.26
C THR A 80 1.01 13.93 1.22
N VAL A 81 0.79 14.60 2.35
CA VAL A 81 0.01 15.83 2.42
C VAL A 81 0.94 16.95 2.85
N ASP A 82 1.08 17.96 1.99
CA ASP A 82 1.62 19.25 2.41
C ASP A 82 0.49 20.27 2.49
N LEU A 83 0.53 21.11 3.53
CA LEU A 83 -0.55 22.03 3.92
C LEU A 83 -0.26 23.46 3.46
N THR A 84 0.67 23.65 2.52
CA THR A 84 1.21 24.97 2.15
C THR A 84 0.52 25.61 0.95
N GLY A 85 -0.22 24.84 0.12
CA GLY A 85 -0.99 25.37 -1.01
C GLY A 85 -0.17 25.76 -2.24
N ASP A 86 1.14 25.58 -2.22
CA ASP A 86 2.04 25.84 -3.36
C ASP A 86 2.14 24.62 -4.28
N THR A 87 2.22 24.84 -5.60
CA THR A 87 2.27 23.79 -6.64
C THR A 87 3.69 23.33 -7.00
N ASP A 88 4.70 23.71 -6.21
CA ASP A 88 6.03 23.11 -6.34
C ASP A 88 5.94 21.59 -6.04
N ARG A 89 6.77 20.76 -6.69
CA ARG A 89 6.74 19.30 -6.53
C ARG A 89 6.86 18.92 -5.06
N ALA A 90 7.75 19.58 -4.33
CA ALA A 90 8.00 19.33 -2.91
C ALA A 90 6.81 19.68 -1.99
N ARG A 91 5.82 20.41 -2.51
CA ARG A 91 4.67 20.93 -1.78
C ARG A 91 3.32 20.45 -2.32
N THR A 92 3.33 19.74 -3.45
CA THR A 92 2.13 19.15 -4.03
C THR A 92 1.89 17.79 -3.37
N PRO A 93 0.68 17.49 -2.88
CA PRO A 93 0.34 16.14 -2.42
C PRO A 93 0.63 15.07 -3.48
N THR A 94 1.63 14.24 -3.21
CA THR A 94 2.00 13.09 -4.04
C THR A 94 1.56 11.79 -3.40
N ILE A 95 1.67 10.70 -4.16
CA ILE A 95 1.63 9.36 -3.60
C ILE A 95 3.05 8.85 -3.43
N PHE A 96 3.28 7.98 -2.45
CA PHE A 96 4.51 7.22 -2.37
C PHE A 96 4.21 5.73 -2.44
N ALA A 97 5.19 4.97 -2.92
CA ALA A 97 5.26 3.53 -2.71
C ALA A 97 6.61 3.17 -2.07
N ALA A 98 6.61 2.14 -1.23
CA ALA A 98 7.81 1.62 -0.61
C ALA A 98 7.81 0.08 -0.66
N GLY A 99 8.97 -0.47 -0.99
CA GLY A 99 9.28 -1.88 -0.81
C GLY A 99 9.86 -2.10 0.57
N LEU A 100 9.28 -3.04 1.30
CA LEU A 100 9.69 -3.42 2.65
C LEU A 100 10.16 -4.88 2.69
N ASP A 101 11.23 -5.15 3.42
CA ASP A 101 11.70 -6.52 3.65
C ASP A 101 10.75 -7.28 4.62
N ALA A 102 11.08 -8.53 4.93
CA ALA A 102 10.25 -9.37 5.80
C ALA A 102 10.11 -8.86 7.25
N VAL A 103 10.94 -7.90 7.68
CA VAL A 103 10.91 -7.28 9.00
C VAL A 103 10.47 -5.82 8.95
N GLY A 104 9.94 -5.37 7.81
CA GLY A 104 9.39 -4.03 7.62
C GLY A 104 10.43 -2.93 7.36
N ARG A 105 11.69 -3.27 7.05
CA ARG A 105 12.70 -2.26 6.65
C ARG A 105 12.52 -1.87 5.20
N ILE A 106 12.63 -0.58 4.93
CA ILE A 106 12.52 -0.04 3.57
C ILE A 106 13.79 -0.38 2.78
N PHE A 107 13.63 -1.00 1.61
CA PHE A 107 14.74 -1.26 0.69
C PHE A 107 14.64 -0.45 -0.62
N TRP A 108 13.46 0.09 -0.93
CA TRP A 108 13.28 1.19 -1.88
C TRP A 108 12.05 2.01 -1.49
N ALA A 109 12.05 3.29 -1.84
CA ALA A 109 10.89 4.16 -1.73
C ALA A 109 10.89 5.16 -2.88
N ARG A 110 9.71 5.46 -3.42
CA ARG A 110 9.51 6.39 -4.51
C ARG A 110 8.28 7.26 -4.28
N ASP A 111 8.40 8.51 -4.66
CA ASP A 111 7.30 9.47 -4.81
C ASP A 111 6.85 9.42 -6.27
N TYR A 112 5.54 9.49 -6.49
CA TYR A 112 4.97 9.72 -7.81
C TYR A 112 4.08 10.97 -7.79
N ALA A 113 4.41 11.91 -8.67
CA ALA A 113 3.60 13.08 -8.94
C ALA A 113 2.99 12.97 -10.34
N LEU A 114 1.79 13.51 -10.49
CA LEU A 114 1.06 13.56 -11.77
C LEU A 114 1.11 14.98 -12.33
N GLY A 115 1.33 15.12 -13.63
CA GLY A 115 1.45 16.41 -14.32
C GLY A 115 2.81 16.61 -14.96
N ALA A 116 2.97 17.74 -15.64
CA ALA A 116 4.26 18.18 -16.16
C ALA A 116 5.02 18.98 -15.07
N PRO A 117 6.34 19.13 -15.17
CA PRO A 117 7.10 20.03 -14.29
C PRO A 117 6.48 21.43 -14.22
N GLY A 118 6.13 21.87 -13.01
CA GLY A 118 5.47 23.16 -12.75
C GLY A 118 3.94 23.15 -12.89
N ALA A 119 3.34 22.01 -13.25
CA ALA A 119 1.91 21.80 -13.36
C ALA A 119 1.50 20.48 -12.67
N TRP A 120 2.06 20.23 -11.48
CA TRP A 120 1.78 19.04 -10.69
C TRP A 120 0.35 19.09 -10.13
N ARG A 121 -0.31 17.94 -10.15
CA ARG A 121 -1.66 17.75 -9.66
C ARG A 121 -1.63 17.01 -8.32
N PRO A 122 -2.40 17.46 -7.31
CA PRO A 122 -2.51 16.74 -6.06
C PRO A 122 -3.17 15.37 -6.27
N VAL A 123 -2.57 14.35 -5.68
CA VAL A 123 -3.07 12.97 -5.70
C VAL A 123 -3.24 12.47 -4.27
N ALA A 124 -4.34 11.75 -4.03
CA ALA A 124 -4.62 11.13 -2.74
C ALA A 124 -5.29 9.75 -2.87
N HIS A 125 -5.48 9.11 -1.72
CA HIS A 125 -6.18 7.84 -1.55
C HIS A 125 -5.63 6.68 -2.41
N PRO A 126 -4.31 6.41 -2.38
CA PRO A 126 -3.78 5.29 -3.15
C PRO A 126 -4.23 3.95 -2.56
N GLY A 127 -4.50 3.00 -3.43
CA GLY A 127 -4.71 1.59 -3.11
C GLY A 127 -3.79 0.70 -3.95
N LEU A 128 -3.50 -0.51 -3.46
CA LEU A 128 -2.62 -1.47 -4.11
C LEU A 128 -3.32 -2.80 -4.38
N ARG A 129 -2.94 -3.41 -5.48
CA ARG A 129 -3.23 -4.82 -5.77
C ARG A 129 -2.01 -5.48 -6.37
N LEU A 130 -1.54 -6.58 -5.78
CA LEU A 130 -0.46 -7.36 -6.38
C LEU A 130 -0.91 -7.94 -7.73
N THR A 131 0.02 -7.95 -8.69
CA THR A 131 -0.17 -8.53 -10.02
C THR A 131 0.60 -9.84 -10.14
N ASP A 132 0.12 -10.75 -10.98
CA ASP A 132 0.79 -12.03 -11.23
C ASP A 132 2.18 -11.88 -11.88
N GLU A 133 2.47 -10.73 -12.50
CA GLU A 133 3.72 -10.41 -13.18
C GLU A 133 4.86 -9.95 -12.25
N GLY A 134 4.67 -9.97 -10.92
CA GLY A 134 5.72 -9.60 -9.96
C GLY A 134 5.81 -8.10 -9.64
N GLY A 135 4.70 -7.39 -9.82
CA GLY A 135 4.53 -5.99 -9.41
C GLY A 135 3.26 -5.76 -8.59
N ALA A 136 2.89 -4.49 -8.47
CA ALA A 136 1.63 -4.06 -7.88
C ALA A 136 0.97 -3.02 -8.78
N LEU A 137 -0.33 -3.21 -9.04
CA LEU A 137 -1.19 -2.16 -9.57
C LEU A 137 -1.49 -1.20 -8.43
N LEU A 138 -1.01 0.03 -8.56
CA LEU A 138 -1.37 1.14 -7.68
C LEU A 138 -2.42 1.96 -8.41
N ALA A 139 -3.52 2.28 -7.73
CA ALA A 139 -4.53 3.22 -8.23
C ALA A 139 -4.74 4.36 -7.22
N ALA A 140 -4.97 5.57 -7.69
CA ALA A 140 -5.21 6.74 -6.85
C ALA A 140 -6.12 7.75 -7.56
N VAL A 141 -6.58 8.77 -6.82
CA VAL A 141 -7.43 9.84 -7.35
C VAL A 141 -6.63 11.13 -7.37
N ALA A 142 -6.47 11.72 -8.54
CA ALA A 142 -5.96 13.06 -8.71
C ALA A 142 -7.12 14.05 -8.62
N ALA A 143 -7.02 15.07 -7.78
CA ALA A 143 -8.04 16.11 -7.78
C ALA A 143 -7.95 16.94 -9.06
N ASP A 144 -9.11 17.42 -9.52
CA ASP A 144 -9.25 18.49 -10.50
C ASP A 144 -10.05 19.61 -9.81
N ASP A 145 -9.77 20.86 -10.16
CA ASP A 145 -10.33 22.04 -9.51
C ASP A 145 -11.84 22.26 -9.79
N GLY A 146 -12.58 21.28 -10.34
CA GLY A 146 -14.01 21.46 -10.63
C GLY A 146 -14.82 20.29 -11.20
N ASP A 147 -14.21 19.29 -11.86
CA ASP A 147 -14.96 18.33 -12.73
C ASP A 147 -14.97 16.87 -12.27
N GLY A 148 -14.67 16.61 -10.99
CA GLY A 148 -14.52 15.25 -10.47
C GLY A 148 -13.11 14.73 -10.74
N GLY A 149 -12.51 14.12 -9.72
CA GLY A 149 -11.11 13.71 -9.79
C GLY A 149 -10.81 12.72 -10.92
N ALA A 150 -9.61 12.78 -11.48
CA ALA A 150 -9.12 11.79 -12.41
C ALA A 150 -8.61 10.56 -11.65
N ALA A 151 -9.18 9.39 -11.92
CA ALA A 151 -8.59 8.14 -11.48
C ALA A 151 -7.38 7.82 -12.36
N TRP A 152 -6.28 7.41 -11.75
CA TRP A 152 -5.11 6.95 -12.47
C TRP A 152 -4.55 5.70 -11.82
N ALA A 153 -3.91 4.87 -12.64
CA ALA A 153 -3.31 3.63 -12.19
C ALA A 153 -1.97 3.41 -12.89
N LEU A 154 -1.05 2.79 -12.15
CA LEU A 154 0.32 2.54 -12.55
C LEU A 154 0.75 1.16 -12.07
N HIS A 155 1.57 0.47 -12.86
CA HIS A 155 2.16 -0.80 -12.47
C HIS A 155 3.54 -0.55 -11.87
N VAL A 156 3.66 -0.75 -10.55
CA VAL A 156 4.90 -0.63 -9.79
C VAL A 156 5.62 -1.95 -9.81
N ARG A 157 6.89 -1.98 -10.21
CA ARG A 157 7.73 -3.17 -10.04
C ARG A 157 8.04 -3.37 -8.55
N ALA A 158 7.73 -4.53 -7.99
CA ALA A 158 7.92 -4.79 -6.56
C ALA A 158 9.41 -4.79 -6.14
N ARG A 159 10.32 -5.01 -7.08
CA ARG A 159 11.77 -5.10 -6.84
C ARG A 159 12.42 -3.75 -6.54
N ASP A 160 11.99 -2.68 -7.19
CA ASP A 160 12.71 -1.39 -7.17
C ASP A 160 11.78 -0.17 -7.25
N GLY A 161 10.47 -0.39 -7.25
CA GLY A 161 9.47 0.64 -7.47
C GLY A 161 9.47 1.21 -8.89
N GLY A 162 10.28 0.68 -9.81
CA GLY A 162 10.44 1.26 -11.14
C GLY A 162 9.15 1.24 -11.94
N ILE A 163 8.94 2.31 -12.72
CA ILE A 163 7.83 2.49 -13.64
C ILE A 163 8.36 3.20 -14.88
N ASP A 164 7.90 2.77 -16.05
CA ASP A 164 8.15 3.47 -17.30
C ASP A 164 7.06 4.55 -17.45
N LEU A 165 7.39 5.80 -17.13
CA LEU A 165 6.49 6.96 -17.21
C LEU A 165 6.90 7.90 -18.35
N ASP A 166 5.92 8.49 -19.02
CA ASP A 166 6.13 9.67 -19.85
C ASP A 166 6.39 10.88 -18.92
N PRO A 167 7.61 11.47 -18.92
CA PRO A 167 7.96 12.57 -18.02
C PRO A 167 7.14 13.84 -18.28
N ALA A 168 6.45 13.95 -19.42
CA ALA A 168 5.53 15.04 -19.69
C ALA A 168 4.19 14.89 -18.93
N ARG A 169 3.93 13.74 -18.31
CA ARG A 169 2.64 13.40 -17.68
C ARG A 169 2.74 12.96 -16.24
N ALA A 170 3.85 12.36 -15.84
CA ALA A 170 4.10 11.94 -14.47
C ALA A 170 5.60 11.83 -14.22
N ASP A 171 6.00 11.92 -12.96
CA ASP A 171 7.40 11.80 -12.58
C ASP A 171 7.56 11.02 -11.28
N ALA A 172 8.61 10.20 -11.25
CA ALA A 172 8.92 9.27 -10.18
C ALA A 172 10.30 9.60 -9.58
N ALA A 173 10.31 10.13 -8.36
CA ALA A 173 11.55 10.49 -7.68
C ALA A 173 11.89 9.46 -6.58
N PRO A 174 13.17 9.08 -6.40
CA PRO A 174 13.58 8.28 -5.25
C PRO A 174 13.35 9.08 -3.96
N LEU A 175 12.81 8.42 -2.94
CA LEU A 175 12.65 8.99 -1.61
C LEU A 175 13.85 8.66 -0.75
N ALA A 176 14.36 9.66 -0.04
CA ALA A 176 15.41 9.43 0.95
C ALA A 176 14.87 8.53 2.08
N ILE A 177 15.57 7.42 2.31
CA ILE A 177 15.27 6.48 3.38
C ILE A 177 16.11 6.85 4.59
N GLN A 178 15.48 7.08 5.73
CA GLN A 178 16.16 7.21 7.01
C GLN A 178 15.73 6.05 7.89
N ASP A 179 16.68 5.20 8.31
CA ASP A 179 16.36 4.19 9.32
C ASP A 179 16.33 4.89 10.68
N LEU A 180 15.13 5.08 11.21
CA LEU A 180 14.93 5.64 12.54
C LEU A 180 14.82 4.47 13.51
N GLU A 181 15.69 4.46 14.52
CA GLU A 181 15.51 3.56 15.66
C GLU A 181 14.30 4.04 16.46
N CYS A 182 13.24 3.25 16.47
CA CYS A 182 12.08 3.48 17.32
C CYS A 182 12.08 2.48 18.46
N ALA A 183 11.91 2.96 19.69
CA ALA A 183 11.52 2.12 20.80
C ALA A 183 10.00 1.93 20.76
N VAL A 184 9.55 0.67 20.81
CA VAL A 184 8.13 0.34 20.96
C VAL A 184 7.94 -0.08 22.41
N GLU A 185 7.19 0.73 23.15
CA GLU A 185 6.70 0.35 24.47
C GLU A 185 5.31 -0.27 24.32
N SER A 186 5.11 -1.46 24.88
CA SER A 186 3.80 -2.09 24.97
C SER A 186 3.41 -2.21 26.43
N ALA A 187 2.23 -1.73 26.78
CA ALA A 187 1.60 -2.00 28.07
C ALA A 187 0.31 -2.80 27.84
N PRO A 188 -0.04 -3.73 28.74
CA PRO A 188 -1.38 -4.30 28.75
C PRO A 188 -2.40 -3.16 28.89
N TRP A 189 -3.33 -3.08 27.95
CA TRP A 189 -4.44 -2.14 28.01
C TRP A 189 -5.74 -2.92 27.94
N ALA A 190 -6.55 -2.83 29.01
CA ALA A 190 -7.90 -3.37 29.02
C ALA A 190 -8.79 -2.40 28.22
N ALA A 191 -8.97 -2.67 26.93
CA ALA A 191 -9.89 -1.90 26.12
C ALA A 191 -11.31 -2.08 26.64
N GLU A 192 -11.96 -0.99 27.05
CA GLU A 192 -13.39 -1.00 27.32
C GLU A 192 -14.15 -1.04 25.99
N VAL A 193 -14.62 -2.23 25.62
CA VAL A 193 -15.46 -2.40 24.44
C VAL A 193 -16.90 -2.14 24.83
N THR A 194 -17.38 -0.93 24.58
CA THR A 194 -18.81 -0.62 24.70
C THR A 194 -19.51 -0.92 23.37
N SER A 195 -20.55 -1.76 23.39
CA SER A 195 -21.40 -1.93 22.22
C SER A 195 -22.30 -0.70 22.06
N THR A 196 -22.13 0.03 20.96
CA THR A 196 -23.09 1.04 20.54
C THR A 196 -23.94 0.45 19.43
N ALA A 197 -25.26 0.41 19.63
CA ALA A 197 -26.19 0.07 18.56
C ALA A 197 -26.08 1.14 17.47
N LEU A 198 -25.50 0.80 16.32
CA LEU A 198 -25.57 1.64 15.14
C LEU A 198 -27.02 1.60 14.65
N ALA A 199 -27.67 2.76 14.56
CA ALA A 199 -28.95 2.83 13.87
C ALA A 199 -28.74 2.32 12.43
N PRO A 200 -29.54 1.36 11.96
CA PRO A 200 -29.42 0.87 10.60
C PRO A 200 -29.74 2.04 9.65
N SER A 201 -28.72 2.65 9.06
CA SER A 201 -28.89 3.47 7.88
C SER A 201 -28.97 2.51 6.68
N GLY A 202 -30.06 2.62 5.91
CA GLY A 202 -30.15 1.91 4.65
C GLY A 202 -29.08 2.43 3.70
N LEU A 203 -27.96 1.73 3.58
CA LEU A 203 -26.97 1.98 2.54
C LEU A 203 -27.52 1.38 1.24
N GLN A 204 -27.95 2.24 0.32
CA GLN A 204 -28.23 1.81 -1.04
C GLN A 204 -26.91 1.73 -1.80
N VAL A 205 -26.46 0.51 -2.10
CA VAL A 205 -25.35 0.30 -3.04
C VAL A 205 -25.90 0.46 -4.45
N VAL A 206 -25.60 1.59 -5.09
CA VAL A 206 -25.89 1.78 -6.50
C VAL A 206 -24.65 1.35 -7.28
N ALA A 207 -24.75 0.20 -7.97
CA ALA A 207 -23.72 -0.22 -8.91
C ALA A 207 -24.05 0.37 -10.28
N THR A 208 -23.34 1.42 -10.67
CA THR A 208 -23.44 2.00 -12.01
C THR A 208 -22.31 1.44 -12.87
N PRO A 209 -22.60 0.78 -14.01
CA PRO A 209 -21.56 0.45 -14.98
C PRO A 209 -20.89 1.73 -15.46
N ILE A 210 -19.58 1.83 -15.29
CA ILE A 210 -18.78 2.92 -15.86
C ILE A 210 -18.01 2.41 -17.06
N THR A 211 -18.06 3.16 -18.16
CA THR A 211 -17.20 2.88 -19.32
C THR A 211 -15.86 3.55 -19.09
N VAL A 212 -14.84 2.76 -18.75
CA VAL A 212 -13.47 3.24 -18.60
C VAL A 212 -12.80 3.21 -19.96
N SER A 213 -12.38 4.37 -20.47
CA SER A 213 -11.48 4.42 -21.61
C SER A 213 -10.03 4.44 -21.11
N ALA A 214 -9.28 3.39 -21.40
CA ALA A 214 -7.86 3.32 -21.07
C ALA A 214 -7.04 3.76 -22.29
N ARG A 215 -6.09 4.67 -22.09
CA ARG A 215 -5.06 4.99 -23.09
C ARG A 215 -3.72 4.53 -22.57
N ARG A 216 -3.06 3.65 -23.32
CA ARG A 216 -1.67 3.28 -23.05
C ARG A 216 -0.79 4.51 -23.28
N GLN A 217 0.06 4.86 -22.32
CA GLN A 217 1.15 5.80 -22.58
C GLN A 217 2.16 5.09 -23.49
N THR A 218 2.53 5.73 -24.59
CA THR A 218 3.61 5.25 -25.47
C THR A 218 4.89 5.88 -24.92
N PRO A 219 5.95 5.09 -24.67
CA PRO A 219 7.20 5.62 -24.14
C PRO A 219 7.88 6.61 -25.08
#